data_AF-A0A9X7ATQ9-F1
#
_entry.id   AF-A0A9X7ATQ9-F1
#
_cell.length_a   1.000
_cell.length_b   1.000
_cell.length_c   1.000
_cell.angle_alpha   90.00
_cell.angle_beta   90.00
_cell.angle_gamma   90.00
#
_symmetry.space_group_name_H-M   'P 1'
#
loop_
_entity.id
_entity.type
_entity.pdbx_description
1 polymer ?
#
loop_
_entity_poly.entity_id
_entity_poly.type
_entity_poly.pdbx_seq_one_letter_code
_entity_poly.pdbx_strand_id
1 'polypeptide(L)'
;MMYDKLLITVITDGEEEHQKYFKLLTHLLKGKILKMKYISRACSALIEGEDFIIRFVKKDGSIRGMRHHFVFNMTQDKEFDDLCVKPQSHIYSYLKDDPKWSKLFGGEKDE
;
A
#
# COMPACT_ATOMS: atom_id res chain seq x y z
N MET A 1 -17.24 5.32 -5.72
CA MET A 1 -16.38 6.31 -5.06
C MET A 1 -15.33 5.54 -4.28
N MET A 2 -14.05 5.83 -4.54
CA MET A 2 -12.89 5.05 -4.08
C MET A 2 -12.23 5.70 -2.85
N TYR A 3 -13.01 6.52 -2.13
CA TYR A 3 -12.50 7.55 -1.24
C TYR A 3 -12.42 7.11 0.24
N ASP A 4 -13.02 5.98 0.63
CA ASP A 4 -13.06 5.59 2.05
C ASP A 4 -12.02 4.53 2.45
N LYS A 5 -11.13 4.15 1.52
CA LYS A 5 -10.15 3.07 1.73
C LYS A 5 -8.74 3.59 1.84
N LEU A 6 -8.01 3.07 2.83
CA LEU A 6 -6.57 3.24 2.92
C LEU A 6 -5.91 2.63 1.68
N LEU A 7 -5.06 3.43 1.04
CA LEU A 7 -4.29 3.02 -0.12
C LEU A 7 -2.87 2.72 0.33
N ILE A 8 -2.46 1.46 0.21
CA ILE A 8 -1.18 0.94 0.65
C ILE A 8 -0.46 0.40 -0.59
N THR A 9 0.81 0.75 -0.77
CA THR A 9 1.66 0.16 -1.81
C THR A 9 2.77 -0.66 -1.19
N VAL A 10 2.99 -1.87 -1.71
CA VAL A 10 4.13 -2.72 -1.42
C VAL A 10 5.01 -2.78 -2.67
N ILE A 11 6.27 -2.38 -2.53
CA ILE A 11 7.23 -2.33 -3.64
C ILE A 11 8.24 -3.47 -3.46
N THR A 12 8.46 -4.26 -4.51
CA THR A 12 9.34 -5.44 -4.49
C THR A 12 10.30 -5.45 -5.69
N ASP A 13 11.47 -6.07 -5.55
CA ASP A 13 12.49 -6.13 -6.62
C ASP A 13 12.15 -7.14 -7.73
N GLY A 14 11.56 -8.29 -7.37
CA GLY A 14 11.29 -9.39 -8.29
C GLY A 14 9.98 -10.12 -8.02
N GLU A 15 9.67 -11.09 -8.89
CA GLU A 15 8.45 -11.90 -8.81
C GLU A 15 8.43 -12.77 -7.55
N GLU A 16 9.59 -13.29 -7.11
CA GLU A 16 9.69 -14.14 -5.94
C GLU A 16 9.34 -13.38 -4.66
N GLU A 17 9.94 -12.21 -4.43
CA GLU A 17 9.61 -11.37 -3.29
C GLU A 17 8.15 -10.90 -3.36
N HIS A 18 7.69 -10.53 -4.55
CA HIS A 18 6.31 -10.13 -4.78
C HIS A 18 5.33 -11.22 -4.33
N GLN A 19 5.57 -12.46 -4.73
CA GLN A 19 4.75 -13.59 -4.34
C GLN A 19 4.84 -13.88 -2.84
N LYS A 20 6.04 -13.78 -2.25
CA LYS A 20 6.27 -13.98 -0.81
C LYS A 20 5.47 -12.98 0.02
N TYR A 21 5.56 -11.68 -0.28
CA TYR A 21 4.83 -10.65 0.45
C TYR A 21 3.32 -10.69 0.19
N PHE A 22 2.90 -11.03 -1.03
CA PHE A 22 1.48 -11.23 -1.32
C PHE A 22 0.89 -12.37 -0.48
N LYS A 23 1.57 -13.52 -0.41
CA LYS A 23 1.16 -14.65 0.44
C LYS A 23 1.13 -14.27 1.92
N LEU A 24 2.15 -13.57 2.40
CA LEU A 24 2.23 -13.11 3.80
C LEU A 24 1.03 -12.22 4.17
N LEU A 25 0.78 -11.16 3.40
CA LEU A 25 -0.30 -10.22 3.70
C LEU A 25 -1.69 -10.84 3.49
N THR A 26 -1.83 -11.76 2.52
CA THR A 26 -3.06 -12.55 2.37
C THR A 26 -3.34 -13.40 3.62
N HIS A 27 -2.30 -13.99 4.21
CA HIS A 27 -2.44 -14.78 5.43
C HIS A 27 -2.79 -13.92 6.64
N LEU A 28 -2.05 -12.82 6.86
CA LEU A 28 -2.26 -11.93 8.01
C LEU A 28 -3.62 -11.22 8.00
N LEU A 29 -4.14 -10.93 6.81
CA LEU A 29 -5.42 -10.22 6.64
C LEU A 29 -6.59 -11.16 6.35
N LYS A 30 -6.40 -12.48 6.53
CA LYS A 30 -7.44 -13.48 6.32
C LYS A 30 -8.70 -13.11 7.11
N GLY A 31 -9.86 -13.11 6.42
CA GLY A 31 -11.15 -12.70 6.99
C GLY A 31 -11.50 -11.22 6.77
N LYS A 32 -10.54 -10.37 6.39
CA LYS A 32 -10.79 -8.95 6.02
C LYS A 32 -10.72 -8.70 4.51
N ILE A 33 -10.36 -9.73 3.73
CA ILE A 33 -10.19 -9.64 2.29
C ILE A 33 -11.53 -9.87 1.60
N LEU A 34 -11.97 -8.88 0.83
CA LEU A 34 -13.15 -8.97 -0.05
C LEU A 34 -12.77 -9.44 -1.44
N LYS A 35 -11.64 -8.95 -1.97
CA LYS A 35 -11.16 -9.28 -3.31
C LYS A 35 -9.65 -9.41 -3.32
N MET A 36 -9.15 -10.31 -4.16
CA MET A 36 -7.73 -10.44 -4.43
C MET A 36 -7.50 -10.68 -5.91
N LYS A 37 -6.40 -10.17 -6.45
CA LYS A 37 -5.95 -10.39 -7.82
C LYS A 37 -4.45 -10.56 -7.82
N TYR A 38 -3.96 -11.59 -8.51
CA TYR A 38 -2.53 -11.81 -8.72
C TYR A 38 -2.28 -12.04 -10.22
N ILE A 39 -1.41 -11.24 -10.82
CA ILE A 39 -0.99 -11.35 -12.22
C ILE A 39 0.52 -11.58 -12.23
N SER A 40 0.93 -12.84 -12.33
CA SER A 40 2.35 -13.26 -12.28
C SER A 40 3.19 -12.54 -13.34
N ARG A 41 2.79 -12.64 -14.61
CA ARG A 41 3.53 -12.05 -15.75
C ARG A 41 3.76 -10.55 -15.65
N ALA A 42 2.87 -9.83 -14.97
CA ALA A 42 2.97 -8.38 -14.81
C ALA A 42 3.60 -7.97 -13.47
N CYS A 43 3.97 -8.93 -12.60
CA CYS A 43 4.36 -8.66 -11.21
C CYS A 43 3.41 -7.65 -10.55
N SER A 44 2.11 -7.89 -10.71
CA SER A 44 1.06 -7.01 -10.24
C SER A 44 0.10 -7.82 -9.40
N ALA A 45 -0.07 -7.42 -8.15
CA ALA A 45 -1.07 -8.00 -7.27
C ALA A 45 -1.86 -6.93 -6.52
N LEU A 46 -3.06 -7.29 -6.09
CA LEU A 46 -3.98 -6.43 -5.39
C LEU A 46 -4.72 -7.25 -4.33
N ILE A 47 -4.81 -6.69 -3.12
CA ILE A 47 -5.68 -7.17 -2.05
C ILE A 47 -6.60 -6.00 -1.69
N GLU A 48 -7.90 -6.25 -1.67
CA GLU A 48 -8.91 -5.25 -1.30
C GLU A 48 -9.77 -5.81 -0.16
N GLY A 49 -9.86 -5.03 0.92
CA GLY A 49 -10.81 -5.23 2.02
C GLY A 49 -11.89 -4.17 2.01
N GLU A 50 -12.72 -4.12 3.05
CA GLU A 50 -13.69 -3.05 3.26
C GLU A 50 -13.00 -1.68 3.42
N ASP A 51 -11.85 -1.71 4.07
CA ASP A 51 -11.18 -0.54 4.65
C ASP A 51 -9.88 -0.16 3.96
N PHE A 52 -9.36 -1.05 3.11
CA PHE A 52 -8.03 -0.90 2.54
C PHE A 52 -7.93 -1.49 1.14
N ILE A 53 -6.98 -0.96 0.38
CA ILE A 53 -6.49 -1.51 -0.87
C ILE A 53 -4.96 -1.57 -0.77
N ILE A 54 -4.43 -2.78 -0.89
CA ILE A 54 -2.99 -3.04 -0.97
C ILE A 54 -2.65 -3.37 -2.41
N ARG A 55 -1.81 -2.55 -3.03
CA ARG A 55 -1.24 -2.81 -4.35
C ARG A 55 0.19 -3.28 -4.19
N PHE A 56 0.52 -4.33 -4.91
CA PHE A 56 1.89 -4.82 -5.02
C PHE A 56 2.39 -4.40 -6.39
N VAL A 57 3.54 -3.76 -6.43
CA VAL A 57 4.17 -3.29 -7.65
C VAL A 57 5.63 -3.72 -7.67
N LYS A 58 6.13 -4.07 -8.85
CA LYS A 58 7.57 -4.22 -9.05
C LYS A 58 8.23 -2.84 -9.02
N LYS A 59 9.46 -2.79 -8.51
CA LYS A 59 10.36 -1.66 -8.66
C LYS A 59 10.50 -1.28 -10.14
N ASP A 60 10.06 -0.07 -10.47
CA ASP A 60 10.14 0.49 -11.83
C ASP A 60 10.23 2.03 -11.76
N GLY A 61 10.76 2.68 -12.80
CA GLY A 61 10.77 4.13 -12.91
C GLY A 61 9.35 4.72 -13.00
N SER A 62 8.37 3.95 -13.48
CA SER A 62 6.97 4.40 -13.62
C SER A 62 6.26 4.64 -12.28
N ILE A 63 6.78 4.09 -11.18
CA ILE A 63 6.16 4.29 -9.86
C ILE A 63 6.59 5.59 -9.18
N ARG A 64 7.48 6.38 -9.80
CA ARG A 64 7.90 7.69 -9.31
C ARG A 64 6.71 8.64 -9.23
N GLY A 65 6.58 9.35 -8.11
CA GLY A 65 5.52 10.35 -7.91
C GLY A 65 4.11 9.76 -7.71
N MET A 66 3.96 8.43 -7.67
CA MET A 66 2.72 7.84 -7.20
C MET A 66 2.46 8.24 -5.76
N ARG A 67 1.17 8.26 -5.45
CA ARG A 67 0.63 8.83 -4.23
C ARG A 67 -0.16 7.75 -3.51
N HIS A 68 0.41 7.21 -2.41
CA HIS A 68 -0.31 6.32 -1.48
C HIS A 68 -0.24 6.81 -0.02
N HIS A 69 -1.24 6.44 0.79
CA HIS A 69 -1.29 6.79 2.21
C HIS A 69 -0.12 6.14 2.96
N PHE A 70 0.14 4.87 2.66
CA PHE A 70 1.27 4.12 3.20
C PHE A 70 2.04 3.42 2.08
N VAL A 71 3.36 3.34 2.26
CA VAL A 71 4.27 2.65 1.34
C VAL A 71 5.19 1.74 2.14
N PHE A 72 5.22 0.46 1.76
CA PHE A 72 6.19 -0.51 2.23
C PHE A 72 7.19 -0.76 1.11
N ASN A 73 8.33 -0.09 1.19
CA ASN A 73 9.44 -0.37 0.29
C ASN A 73 10.20 -1.60 0.81
N MET A 74 10.06 -2.73 0.12
CA MET A 74 10.75 -3.97 0.48
C MET A 74 12.03 -4.18 -0.34
N THR A 75 12.44 -3.17 -1.12
CA THR A 75 13.68 -3.23 -1.91
C THR A 75 14.89 -2.91 -1.03
N GLN A 76 16.05 -3.45 -1.36
CA GLN A 76 17.31 -3.16 -0.64
C GLN A 76 18.13 -2.02 -1.27
N ASP A 77 17.57 -1.34 -2.26
CA ASP A 77 18.25 -0.29 -3.01
C ASP A 77 18.00 1.09 -2.37
N LYS A 78 19.07 1.64 -1.76
CA LYS A 78 19.04 2.96 -1.11
C LYS A 78 18.87 4.12 -2.10
N GLU A 79 19.40 4.01 -3.31
CA GLU A 79 19.23 5.05 -4.33
C GLU A 79 17.79 5.07 -4.84
N PHE A 80 17.16 3.89 -4.91
CA PHE A 80 15.76 3.79 -5.27
C PHE A 80 14.80 4.25 -4.16
N ASP A 81 15.15 4.08 -2.89
CA ASP A 81 14.32 4.51 -1.75
C ASP A 81 14.01 6.01 -1.79
N ASP A 82 14.98 6.83 -2.21
CA ASP A 82 14.75 8.27 -2.37
C ASP A 82 13.85 8.63 -3.55
N LEU A 83 13.71 7.72 -4.51
CA LEU A 83 13.00 7.89 -5.78
C LEU A 83 11.64 7.17 -5.80
N CYS A 84 11.35 6.31 -4.83
CA CYS A 84 10.15 5.51 -4.81
C CYS A 84 8.90 6.31 -4.41
N VAL A 85 7.74 5.65 -4.42
CA VAL A 85 6.49 6.19 -3.85
C VAL A 85 6.80 6.60 -2.41
N LYS A 86 6.61 7.87 -2.05
CA LYS A 86 6.71 8.32 -0.65
C LYS A 86 5.29 8.40 -0.07
N PRO A 87 5.08 8.02 1.20
CA PRO A 87 3.81 8.31 1.87
C PRO A 87 3.58 9.82 1.81
N GLN A 88 2.48 10.26 1.21
CA GLN A 88 2.15 11.67 1.15
C GLN A 88 0.86 11.93 1.94
N SER A 89 0.97 12.80 2.94
CA SER A 89 -0.14 13.27 3.77
C SER A 89 -1.22 14.03 3.00
N HIS A 90 -0.93 14.48 1.78
CA HIS A 90 -1.85 15.24 0.93
C HIS A 90 -2.70 14.38 -0.01
N ILE A 91 -2.51 13.07 0.01
CA ILE A 91 -3.34 12.16 -0.76
C ILE A 91 -4.62 12.09 0.04
N TYR A 92 -5.64 12.78 -0.46
CA TYR A 92 -6.93 12.81 0.20
C TYR A 92 -6.82 13.32 1.63
N SER A 93 -6.44 14.59 1.77
CA SER A 93 -6.34 15.27 3.06
C SER A 93 -7.55 15.07 3.97
N TYR A 94 -8.72 14.71 3.44
CA TYR A 94 -9.91 14.38 4.24
C TYR A 94 -9.76 13.13 5.12
N LEU A 95 -8.95 12.12 4.75
CA LEU A 95 -8.80 10.92 5.61
C LEU A 95 -8.08 11.23 6.93
N LYS A 96 -7.22 12.25 6.96
CA LYS A 96 -6.58 12.69 8.21
C LYS A 96 -7.62 13.29 9.18
N ASP A 97 -8.71 13.83 8.63
CA ASP A 97 -9.78 14.52 9.35
C ASP A 97 -10.96 13.56 9.63
N ASP A 98 -10.97 12.37 9.01
CA ASP A 98 -11.95 11.32 9.25
C ASP A 98 -11.70 10.67 10.62
N PRO A 99 -12.66 10.68 11.56
CA PRO A 99 -12.49 10.09 12.89
C PRO A 99 -12.10 8.61 12.88
N LYS A 100 -12.47 7.87 11.83
CA LYS A 100 -12.10 6.46 11.66
C LYS A 100 -10.60 6.28 11.42
N TRP A 101 -9.97 7.23 10.75
CA TRP A 101 -8.60 7.13 10.25
C TRP A 101 -7.62 8.10 10.89
N SER A 102 -8.11 9.16 11.53
CA SER A 102 -7.31 10.26 12.09
C SER A 102 -6.19 9.78 13.02
N LYS A 103 -6.44 8.73 13.82
CA LYS A 103 -5.44 8.11 14.69
C LYS A 103 -4.20 7.60 13.93
N LEU A 104 -4.37 7.11 12.70
CA LEU A 104 -3.26 6.62 11.87
C LEU A 104 -2.38 7.73 11.31
N PHE A 105 -2.86 8.98 11.32
CA PHE A 105 -2.17 10.16 10.81
C PHE A 105 -1.71 11.11 11.91
N GLY A 106 -1.73 10.68 13.18
CA GLY A 106 -1.27 11.49 14.32
C GLY A 106 -2.29 12.50 14.82
N GLY A 107 -3.58 12.36 14.46
CA GLY A 107 -4.65 13.09 15.11
C GLY A 107 -4.91 12.53 16.51
N GLU A 108 -4.41 13.19 17.55
CA GLU A 108 -4.69 12.82 18.94
C GLU A 108 -6.12 13.21 19.33
N LYS A 109 -6.83 12.28 19.97
CA LYS A 109 -7.12 12.35 21.42
C LYS A 109 -7.19 10.91 21.95
N ASP A 110 -6.12 10.46 22.57
CA ASP A 110 -6.27 9.48 23.63
C ASP A 110 -6.72 10.28 24.87
N GLU A 111 -7.85 9.89 25.44
CA GLU A 111 -8.32 10.33 26.76
C GLU A 111 -7.47 9.73 27.87
#